data_AF-J1EM80-F1
#
_entry.id   AF-J1EM80-F1
#
_cell.length_a   1.000
_cell.length_b   1.000
_cell.length_c   1.000
_cell.angle_alpha   90.00
_cell.angle_beta   90.00
_cell.angle_gamma   90.00
#
_symmetry.space_group_name_H-M   'P 1'
#
loop_
_entity.id
_entity.type
_entity.pdbx_description
1 polymer ?
#
loop_
_entity_poly.entity_id
_entity_poly.type
_entity_poly.pdbx_seq_one_letter_code
_entity_poly.pdbx_strand_id
1 'polypeptide(L)'
;MDANERLVALARMQDASDAFYRSAVSIGNHPFIEFAGLMNEYITACRAAHRDGIDFTQCNVHNGQTLPLHPVMSDYINEKLECIFTGAKVLSAAAAA
;
A
#
# COMPACT_ATOMS: atom_id res chain seq x y z
N MET A 1 -17.15 -5.02 3.66
CA MET A 1 -17.57 -3.66 4.05
C MET A 1 -18.52 -3.11 2.99
N ASP A 2 -19.52 -2.33 3.39
CA ASP A 2 -20.35 -1.59 2.43
C ASP A 2 -19.60 -0.39 1.82
N ALA A 3 -20.24 0.34 0.90
CA ALA A 3 -19.61 1.47 0.23
C ALA A 3 -19.25 2.63 1.19
N ASN A 4 -20.09 2.93 2.18
CA ASN A 4 -19.86 4.01 3.13
C ASN A 4 -18.76 3.64 4.13
N GLU A 5 -18.78 2.40 4.64
CA GLU A 5 -17.73 1.86 5.49
C GLU A 5 -16.36 1.93 4.80
N ARG A 6 -16.29 1.61 3.51
CA ARG A 6 -15.05 1.73 2.72
C ARG A 6 -14.56 3.18 2.60
N LEU A 7 -15.45 4.16 2.45
CA LEU A 7 -15.07 5.58 2.43
C LEU A 7 -14.48 6.04 3.77
N VAL A 8 -15.12 5.63 4.88
CA VAL A 8 -14.60 5.92 6.22
C VAL A 8 -13.25 5.25 6.44
N ALA A 9 -13.08 4.01 6.00
CA ALA A 9 -11.81 3.30 6.06
C ALA A 9 -10.71 4.03 5.26
N LEU A 10 -11.01 4.46 4.02
CA LEU A 10 -10.07 5.23 3.18
C LEU A 10 -9.63 6.54 3.84
N ALA A 11 -10.54 7.27 4.49
CA ALA A 11 -10.21 8.48 5.22
C ALA A 11 -9.27 8.18 6.39
N ARG A 12 -9.60 7.17 7.20
CA ARG A 12 -8.77 6.76 8.35
C ARG A 12 -7.39 6.24 7.96
N MET A 13 -7.30 5.52 6.83
CA MET A 13 -6.01 5.07 6.29
C MET A 13 -5.14 6.27 5.89
N GLN A 14 -5.73 7.30 5.27
CA GLN A 14 -5.01 8.53 4.94
C GLN A 14 -4.52 9.25 6.19
N ASP A 15 -5.38 9.45 7.20
CA ASP A 15 -5.02 10.10 8.45
C ASP A 15 -3.85 9.38 9.16
N ALA A 16 -3.88 8.04 9.14
CA ALA A 16 -2.82 7.20 9.70
C ALA A 16 -1.50 7.35 8.93
N SER A 17 -1.55 7.32 7.58
CA SER A 17 -0.38 7.53 6.72
C SER A 17 0.25 8.90 6.95
N ASP A 18 -0.57 9.95 7.04
CA ASP A 18 -0.11 11.31 7.27
C ASP A 18 0.53 11.47 8.66
N ALA A 19 -0.06 10.84 9.69
CA ALA A 19 0.50 10.83 11.03
C ALA A 19 1.84 10.09 11.10
N PHE A 20 1.94 8.95 10.42
CA PHE A 20 3.20 8.23 10.27
C PHE A 20 4.25 9.10 9.58
N TYR A 21 3.92 9.70 8.44
CA TYR A 21 4.85 10.54 7.68
C TYR A 21 5.44 11.67 8.53
N ARG A 22 4.59 12.43 9.25
CA ARG A 22 5.05 13.50 10.14
C ARG A 22 6.02 12.99 11.20
N SER A 23 5.71 11.84 11.79
CA SER A 23 6.55 11.20 12.82
C SER A 23 7.87 10.71 12.22
N ALA A 24 7.83 10.02 11.08
CA ALA A 24 8.99 9.47 10.39
C ALA A 24 9.95 10.57 9.92
N VAL A 25 9.44 11.68 9.39
CA VAL A 25 10.25 12.84 8.99
C VAL A 25 11.03 13.40 10.16
N SER A 26 10.40 13.52 11.34
CA SER A 26 11.06 14.04 12.54
C SER A 26 12.22 13.16 13.05
N ILE A 27 12.20 11.86 12.70
CA ILE A 27 13.26 10.90 13.02
C ILE A 27 14.47 11.06 12.09
N GLY A 28 14.27 11.51 10.85
CA GLY A 28 15.34 11.70 9.87
C GLY A 28 15.87 10.41 9.23
N ASN A 29 15.18 9.28 9.36
CA ASN A 29 15.54 8.02 8.72
C ASN A 29 14.82 7.88 7.37
N HIS A 30 15.50 8.21 6.26
CA HIS A 30 14.91 8.22 4.92
C HIS A 30 14.27 6.90 4.49
N PRO A 31 14.94 5.73 4.56
CA PRO A 31 14.29 4.44 4.33
C PRO A 31 13.00 4.24 5.15
N PHE A 32 12.97 4.69 6.41
CA PHE A 32 11.76 4.57 7.22
C PHE A 32 10.63 5.52 6.75
N ILE A 33 10.97 6.68 6.21
CA ILE A 33 10.00 7.63 5.63
C ILE A 33 9.33 7.02 4.39
N GLU A 34 10.03 6.23 3.58
CA GLU A 34 9.49 5.62 2.36
C GLU A 34 8.31 4.66 2.61
N PHE A 35 8.15 4.12 3.83
CA PHE A 35 6.93 3.38 4.19
C PHE A 35 5.66 4.24 4.08
N ALA A 36 5.75 5.57 4.29
CA ALA A 36 4.64 6.48 4.03
C ALA A 36 4.27 6.50 2.54
N GLY A 37 5.27 6.45 1.66
CA GLY A 37 5.08 6.32 0.22
C GLY A 37 4.33 5.04 -0.15
N LEU A 38 4.73 3.90 0.43
CA LEU A 38 4.04 2.62 0.23
C LEU A 38 2.59 2.65 0.73
N MET A 39 2.34 3.23 1.90
CA MET A 39 0.99 3.37 2.45
C MET A 39 0.10 4.20 1.52
N ASN A 40 0.61 5.34 1.02
CA ASN A 40 -0.14 6.22 0.12
C ASN A 40 -0.42 5.56 -1.23
N GLU A 41 0.51 4.79 -1.78
CA GLU A 41 0.30 4.07 -3.03
C GLU A 41 -0.77 2.97 -2.86
N TYR A 42 -0.71 2.23 -1.75
CA TYR A 42 -1.75 1.25 -1.39
C TYR A 42 -3.12 1.90 -1.23
N ILE A 43 -3.21 3.05 -0.54
CA ILE A 43 -4.45 3.82 -0.40
C ILE A 43 -5.00 4.23 -1.78
N THR A 44 -4.13 4.66 -2.68
CA THR A 44 -4.52 5.07 -4.05
C THR A 44 -5.14 3.89 -4.81
N ALA A 45 -4.54 2.71 -4.72
CA ALA A 45 -5.11 1.49 -5.28
C ALA A 45 -6.48 1.13 -4.63
N CYS A 46 -6.61 1.25 -3.31
CA CYS A 46 -7.88 1.05 -2.62
C CYS A 46 -8.97 2.04 -3.06
N ARG A 47 -8.62 3.30 -3.34
CA ARG A 47 -9.56 4.30 -3.90
C ARG A 47 -10.03 3.90 -5.29
N ALA A 48 -9.13 3.40 -6.14
CA ALA A 48 -9.49 2.89 -7.46
C ALA A 48 -10.41 1.67 -7.36
N ALA A 49 -10.06 0.69 -6.53
CA ALA A 49 -10.89 -0.49 -6.27
C ALA A 49 -12.29 -0.11 -5.76
N HIS A 50 -12.37 0.82 -4.80
CA HIS A 50 -13.66 1.31 -4.29
C HIS A 50 -14.52 1.95 -5.38
N ARG A 51 -13.94 2.79 -6.24
CA ARG A 51 -14.64 3.42 -7.37
C ARG A 51 -15.21 2.38 -8.33
N ASP A 52 -14.51 1.25 -8.49
CA ASP A 52 -14.93 0.14 -9.35
C ASP A 52 -15.87 -0.85 -8.62
N GLY A 53 -16.30 -0.50 -7.40
CA GLY A 53 -17.20 -1.32 -6.57
C GLY A 53 -16.54 -2.46 -5.81
N ILE A 54 -15.22 -2.64 -5.95
CA ILE A 54 -14.45 -3.73 -5.35
C ILE A 54 -14.19 -3.46 -3.86
N ASP A 55 -14.44 -4.46 -3.00
CA ASP A 55 -14.16 -4.38 -1.57
C ASP A 55 -12.68 -4.68 -1.30
N PHE A 56 -11.86 -3.62 -1.26
CA PHE A 56 -10.43 -3.72 -1.05
C PHE A 56 -10.05 -4.39 0.29
N THR A 57 -10.94 -4.46 1.28
CA THR A 57 -10.63 -5.16 2.54
C THR A 57 -10.63 -6.68 2.36
N GLN A 58 -11.21 -7.16 1.26
CA GLN A 58 -11.18 -8.56 0.88
C GLN A 58 -10.03 -8.88 -0.09
N CYS A 59 -9.36 -7.88 -0.65
CA CYS A 59 -8.24 -8.04 -1.58
C CYS A 59 -6.96 -8.48 -0.86
N ASN A 60 -6.86 -9.77 -0.54
CA ASN A 60 -5.68 -10.39 0.04
C ASN A 60 -5.56 -11.86 -0.39
N VAL A 61 -4.37 -12.44 -0.18
CA VAL A 61 -4.06 -13.82 -0.58
C VAL A 61 -4.97 -14.87 0.09
N HIS A 62 -5.41 -14.64 1.32
CA HIS A 62 -6.25 -15.59 2.07
C HIS A 62 -7.68 -15.64 1.54
N ASN A 63 -8.14 -14.55 0.93
CA ASN A 63 -9.46 -14.45 0.30
C ASN A 63 -9.43 -14.66 -1.21
N GLY A 64 -8.24 -14.88 -1.79
CA GLY A 64 -8.06 -15.13 -3.22
C GLY A 64 -8.42 -13.95 -4.13
N GLN A 65 -8.55 -12.74 -3.57
CA GLN A 65 -8.87 -11.53 -4.34
C GLN A 65 -7.63 -10.65 -4.48
N THR A 66 -7.30 -10.31 -5.71
CA THR A 66 -6.18 -9.42 -6.02
C THR A 66 -6.67 -7.97 -5.99
N LEU A 67 -5.89 -7.09 -5.36
CA LEU A 67 -6.10 -5.65 -5.46
C LEU A 67 -5.65 -5.20 -6.86
N PRO A 68 -6.52 -4.56 -7.67
CA PRO A 68 -6.11 -4.07 -8.97
C PRO A 68 -5.07 -2.94 -8.82
N LEU A 69 -3.90 -3.11 -9.43
CA LEU A 69 -2.85 -2.10 -9.49
C LEU A 69 -2.67 -1.64 -10.94
N HIS A 70 -2.58 -0.34 -11.16
CA HIS A 70 -2.14 0.19 -12.44
C HIS A 70 -0.62 -0.07 -12.59
N PRO A 71 -0.08 -0.39 -13.78
CA PRO A 71 1.34 -0.73 -13.95
C PRO A 71 2.32 0.26 -13.32
N VAL A 72 2.06 1.56 -13.46
CA VAL A 72 2.89 2.63 -12.86
C VAL A 72 2.93 2.56 -11.33
N MET A 73 1.85 2.08 -10.68
CA MET A 73 1.83 1.89 -9.23
C MET A 73 2.78 0.77 -8.82
N SER A 74 2.84 -0.31 -9.61
CA SER A 74 3.77 -1.41 -9.37
C SER A 74 5.22 -0.95 -9.47
N ASP A 75 5.55 -0.12 -10.46
CA ASP A 75 6.89 0.46 -10.60
C ASP A 75 7.25 1.33 -9.40
N TYR A 76 6.33 2.18 -8.95
CA TYR A 76 6.54 3.04 -7.77
C TYR A 76 6.69 2.21 -6.49
N ILE A 77 5.87 1.18 -6.28
CA ILE A 77 6.00 0.26 -5.13
C ILE A 77 7.38 -0.39 -5.14
N ASN A 78 7.85 -0.86 -6.30
CA ASN A 78 9.16 -1.48 -6.43
C ASN A 78 10.30 -0.51 -6.11
N GLU A 79 10.23 0.73 -6.62
CA GLU A 79 11.20 1.79 -6.29
C GLU A 79 11.28 2.02 -4.77
N LYS A 80 10.13 2.13 -4.09
CA LYS A 80 10.07 2.34 -2.64
C LYS A 80 10.63 1.15 -1.86
N LEU A 81 10.28 -0.07 -2.25
CA LEU A 81 10.84 -1.29 -1.64
C LEU A 81 12.35 -1.38 -1.83
N GLU A 82 12.85 -1.01 -3.01
CA GLU A 82 14.29 -0.95 -3.29
C GLU A 82 14.98 0.11 -2.42
N CYS A 83 14.37 1.28 -2.23
CA CYS A 83 14.90 2.31 -1.33
C CYS A 83 14.96 1.83 0.13
N ILE A 84 13.95 1.10 0.61
CA ILE A 84 13.87 0.62 2.00
C ILE A 84 14.90 -0.49 2.26
N PHE A 85 15.00 -1.47 1.36
CA PHE A 85 15.68 -2.72 1.61
C PHE A 85 16.96 -2.93 0.79
N THR A 86 17.26 -2.05 -0.17
CA THR A 86 18.49 -2.00 -0.97
C THR A 86 18.95 -3.40 -1.43
N GLY A 87 18.24 -4.00 -2.38
CA GLY A 87 18.62 -5.30 -2.95
C GLY A 87 18.50 -6.51 -2.00
N ALA A 88 18.10 -6.33 -0.73
CA ALA A 88 17.67 -7.45 0.09
C ALA A 88 16.39 -8.03 -0.52
N LYS A 89 16.45 -9.30 -0.95
CA LYS A 89 15.30 -10.00 -1.53
C LYS A 89 14.21 -10.17 -0.47
N VAL A 90 13.21 -9.29 -0.47
CA VAL A 90 12.04 -9.42 0.41
C VAL A 90 11.08 -10.50 -0.10
N LEU A 91 11.08 -10.75 -1.41
CA LEU A 91 10.30 -11.84 -2.02
C LEU A 91 11.23 -12.97 -2.49
N SER A 92 11.44 -13.96 -1.62
CA SER A 92 11.78 -15.32 -2.07
C SER A 92 10.48 -16.03 -2.44
N ALA A 93 9.92 -15.71 -3.61
CA ALA A 93 9.01 -16.64 -4.24
C ALA A 93 9.88 -17.74 -4.85
N ALA A 94 10.16 -18.81 -4.08
CA ALA A 94 10.26 -20.10 -4.73
C ALA A 94 8.95 -20.24 -5.48
N ALA A 95 9.01 -20.14 -6.81
CA ALA A 95 7.88 -20.38 -7.67
C ALA A 95 7.22 -21.67 -7.19
N ALA A 96 5.92 -21.61 -6.87
CA ALA A 96 5.15 -22.81 -6.64
C ALA A 96 5.37 -23.73 -7.85
N ALA A 97 6.04 -24.85 -7.59
CA ALA A 97 6.33 -25.89 -8.57
C ALA A 97 5.04 -26.61 -8.98
#